data_AF-M2PG63-F1
#
_entry.id   AF-M2PG63-F1
#
_cell.length_a   1.000
_cell.length_b   1.000
_cell.length_c   1.000
_cell.angle_alpha   90.00
_cell.angle_beta   90.00
_cell.angle_gamma   90.00
#
_symmetry.space_group_name_H-M   'P 1'
#
loop_
_entity.id
_entity.type
_entity.pdbx_description
1 polymer ?
#
loop_
_entity_poly.entity_id
_entity_poly.type
_entity_poly.pdbx_seq_one_letter_code
_entity_poly.pdbx_strand_id
1 'polypeptide(L)'
;MSVETLFTWTFPLATPFWLLMIFLPGWSWTRRIMSSPWVPLLPLIPYFVLAIAHLGELWTAVSRPDLGVLSAFTGTPYGAATIWAHLIAFDLFIARWMYLESREHRIHPLVTGPILALTIFLSPIGLVAFLLVRTVRIRSSHE
;
A
#
# COMPACT_ATOMS: atom_id res chain seq x y z
N MET A 1 23.56 3.82 -1.08
CA MET A 1 22.78 3.86 0.19
C MET A 1 22.83 2.48 0.80
N SER A 2 22.95 2.34 2.12
CA SER A 2 22.86 1.00 2.73
C SER A 2 21.44 0.46 2.61
N VAL A 3 21.31 -0.87 2.56
CA VAL A 3 20.01 -1.58 2.53
C VAL A 3 19.15 -1.19 3.72
N GLU A 4 19.75 -1.07 4.90
CA GLU A 4 19.08 -0.64 6.14
C GLU A 4 18.48 0.77 6.04
N THR A 5 19.19 1.68 5.35
CA THR A 5 18.68 3.04 5.11
C THR A 5 17.43 2.97 4.22
N LEU A 6 17.48 2.22 3.12
CA LEU A 6 16.36 2.07 2.19
C LEU A 6 15.15 1.41 2.86
N PHE A 7 15.39 0.38 3.67
CA PHE A 7 14.37 -0.28 4.48
C PHE A 7 13.70 0.71 5.45
N THR A 8 14.49 1.48 6.20
CA THR A 8 14.00 2.44 7.20
C THR A 8 13.17 3.56 6.56
N TRP A 9 13.56 4.04 5.40
CA TRP A 9 12.84 5.13 4.71
C TRP A 9 11.56 4.69 4.00
N THR A 10 11.37 3.39 3.75
CA THR A 10 10.22 2.87 3.01
C THR A 10 8.88 3.27 3.65
N PHE A 11 8.71 3.08 4.95
CA PHE A 11 7.45 3.37 5.65
C PHE A 11 7.19 4.88 5.87
N PRO A 12 8.18 5.69 6.31
CA PRO A 12 8.03 7.13 6.40
C PRO A 12 7.59 7.81 5.10
N LEU A 13 8.00 7.29 3.93
CA LEU A 13 7.57 7.82 2.63
C LEU A 13 6.07 7.61 2.36
N ALA A 14 5.48 6.52 2.87
CA ALA A 14 4.05 6.26 2.75
C ALA A 14 3.22 7.02 3.81
N THR A 15 3.81 7.32 4.96
CA THR A 15 3.12 7.85 6.14
C THR A 15 2.31 9.13 5.87
N PRO A 16 2.82 10.15 5.16
CA PRO A 16 2.05 11.37 4.86
C PRO A 16 0.72 11.09 4.16
N PHE A 17 0.69 10.13 3.23
CA PHE A 17 -0.53 9.78 2.51
C PHE A 17 -1.55 9.11 3.42
N TRP A 18 -1.11 8.21 4.30
CA TRP A 18 -1.96 7.61 5.32
C TRP A 18 -2.56 8.64 6.26
N LEU A 19 -1.73 9.58 6.76
CA LEU A 19 -2.20 10.65 7.63
C LEU A 19 -3.24 11.54 6.94
N LEU A 20 -3.01 11.89 5.67
CA LEU A 20 -3.98 12.66 4.88
C LEU A 20 -5.31 11.94 4.73
N MET A 21 -5.29 10.64 4.39
CA MET A 21 -6.51 9.86 4.19
C MET A 21 -7.29 9.62 5.49
N ILE A 22 -6.60 9.44 6.62
CA ILE A 22 -7.22 9.11 7.92
C ILE A 22 -7.71 10.38 8.62
N PHE A 23 -6.85 11.40 8.77
CA PHE A 23 -7.14 12.58 9.59
C PHE A 23 -7.72 13.74 8.81
N LEU A 24 -7.40 13.87 7.51
CA LEU A 24 -7.88 14.95 6.64
C LEU A 24 -8.65 14.44 5.41
N PRO A 25 -9.62 13.51 5.55
CA PRO A 25 -10.26 12.84 4.42
C PRO A 25 -11.12 13.78 3.55
N GLY A 26 -11.59 14.89 4.11
CA GLY A 26 -12.42 15.88 3.42
C GLY A 26 -11.64 17.03 2.77
N TRP A 27 -10.33 17.11 3.00
CA TRP A 27 -9.53 18.23 2.51
C TRP A 27 -9.37 18.18 0.98
N SER A 28 -9.52 19.33 0.31
CA SER A 28 -9.44 19.43 -1.16
C SER A 28 -8.09 18.96 -1.70
N TRP A 29 -7.01 19.23 -0.97
CA TRP A 29 -5.67 18.73 -1.30
C TRP A 29 -5.53 17.22 -1.12
N THR A 30 -6.07 16.64 -0.04
CA THR A 30 -6.08 15.17 0.12
C THR A 30 -6.72 14.51 -1.08
N ARG A 31 -7.91 14.99 -1.50
CA ARG A 31 -8.58 14.47 -2.69
C ARG A 31 -7.71 14.65 -3.94
N ARG A 32 -7.14 15.84 -4.16
CA ARG A 32 -6.30 16.13 -5.33
C ARG A 32 -5.05 15.24 -5.41
N ILE A 33 -4.36 15.03 -4.29
CA ILE A 33 -3.18 14.17 -4.22
C ILE A 33 -3.60 12.72 -4.48
N MET A 34 -4.65 12.23 -3.80
CA MET A 34 -5.12 10.84 -3.95
C MET A 34 -5.72 10.56 -5.32
N SER A 35 -6.28 11.56 -6.02
CA SER A 35 -6.73 11.40 -7.40
C SER A 35 -5.59 11.02 -8.36
N SER A 36 -4.33 11.39 -8.06
CA SER A 36 -3.19 10.99 -8.88
C SER A 36 -2.95 9.47 -8.78
N PRO A 37 -2.79 8.75 -9.91
CA PRO A 37 -2.45 7.32 -9.88
C PRO A 37 -1.02 7.06 -9.41
N TRP A 38 -0.15 8.09 -9.39
CA TRP A 38 1.28 7.98 -9.10
C TRP A 38 1.63 8.04 -7.61
N VAL A 39 0.65 8.14 -6.70
CA VAL A 39 0.88 8.17 -5.25
C VAL A 39 1.76 7.02 -4.74
N PRO A 40 1.57 5.76 -5.16
CA PRO A 40 2.43 4.65 -4.70
C PRO A 40 3.86 4.73 -5.21
N LEU A 41 4.16 5.59 -6.19
CA LEU A 41 5.51 5.69 -6.76
C LEU A 41 6.52 6.17 -5.72
N LEU A 42 6.11 7.04 -4.78
CA LEU A 42 7.00 7.58 -3.76
C LEU A 42 7.56 6.49 -2.83
N PRO A 43 6.73 5.62 -2.18
CA PRO A 43 7.24 4.49 -1.42
C PRO A 43 7.84 3.36 -2.27
N LEU A 44 7.66 3.36 -3.61
CA LEU A 44 8.36 2.44 -4.51
C LEU A 44 9.79 2.87 -4.86
N ILE A 45 10.22 4.10 -4.54
CA ILE A 45 11.60 4.54 -4.84
C ILE A 45 12.64 3.57 -4.22
N PRO A 46 12.55 3.17 -2.94
CA PRO A 46 13.46 2.17 -2.37
C PRO A 46 13.41 0.82 -3.09
N TYR A 47 12.21 0.38 -3.49
CA TYR A 47 12.03 -0.83 -4.28
C TYR A 47 12.81 -0.75 -5.60
N PHE A 48 12.65 0.32 -6.39
CA PHE A 48 13.35 0.46 -7.67
C PHE A 48 14.87 0.55 -7.51
N VAL A 49 15.36 1.25 -6.49
CA VAL A 49 16.80 1.31 -6.21
C VAL A 49 17.38 -0.08 -5.94
N LEU A 50 16.71 -0.87 -5.10
CA LEU A 50 17.13 -2.24 -4.78
C LEU A 50 16.97 -3.18 -5.98
N ALA A 51 15.84 -3.09 -6.68
CA ALA A 51 15.50 -3.94 -7.83
C ALA A 51 16.46 -3.73 -9.00
N ILE A 52 16.88 -2.48 -9.27
CA ILE A 52 17.85 -2.17 -10.32
C ILE A 52 19.24 -2.67 -9.93
N ALA A 53 19.64 -2.48 -8.67
CA ALA A 53 20.95 -2.93 -8.17
C ALA A 53 21.09 -4.47 -8.16
N HIS A 54 20.00 -5.19 -7.89
CA HIS A 54 19.96 -6.65 -7.74
C HIS A 54 19.04 -7.32 -8.78
N LEU A 55 18.99 -6.78 -9.99
CA LEU A 55 18.00 -7.18 -11.01
C LEU A 55 18.05 -8.67 -11.37
N GLY A 56 19.24 -9.26 -11.47
CA GLY A 56 19.40 -10.68 -11.80
C GLY A 56 18.85 -11.61 -10.72
N GLU A 57 19.09 -11.28 -9.45
CA GLU A 57 18.61 -12.04 -8.29
C GLU A 57 17.08 -11.91 -8.17
N LEU A 58 16.56 -10.69 -8.30
CA LEU A 58 15.12 -10.42 -8.32
C LEU A 58 14.43 -11.14 -9.50
N TRP A 59 14.98 -11.06 -10.70
CA TRP A 59 14.42 -11.71 -11.88
C TRP A 59 14.38 -13.23 -11.71
N THR A 60 15.42 -13.82 -11.14
CA THR A 60 15.47 -15.26 -10.86
C THR A 60 14.39 -15.65 -9.85
N ALA A 61 14.20 -14.86 -8.79
CA ALA A 61 13.16 -15.09 -7.78
C ALA A 61 11.73 -14.95 -8.32
N VAL A 62 11.50 -14.03 -9.27
CA VAL A 62 10.16 -13.79 -9.84
C VAL A 62 9.84 -14.73 -11.01
N SER A 63 10.83 -15.09 -11.84
CA SER A 63 10.61 -15.93 -13.02
C SER A 63 10.53 -17.43 -12.72
N ARG A 64 11.02 -17.85 -11.55
CA ARG A 64 10.94 -19.24 -11.08
C ARG A 64 10.05 -19.32 -9.85
N PRO A 65 8.81 -19.85 -9.96
CA PRO A 65 7.92 -20.03 -8.82
C PRO A 65 8.37 -21.25 -7.98
N ASP A 66 9.58 -21.16 -7.42
CA ASP A 66 10.17 -22.15 -6.53
C ASP A 66 10.29 -21.56 -5.12
N LEU A 67 9.75 -22.28 -4.13
CA LEU A 67 9.76 -21.83 -2.73
C LEU A 67 11.19 -21.72 -2.19
N GLY A 68 12.11 -22.57 -2.63
CA GLY A 68 13.52 -22.53 -2.24
C GLY A 68 14.18 -21.23 -2.70
N VAL A 69 14.01 -20.87 -3.98
CA VAL A 69 14.54 -19.62 -4.54
C VAL A 69 13.96 -18.40 -3.83
N LEU A 70 12.64 -18.36 -3.60
CA LEU A 70 12.01 -17.24 -2.90
C LEU A 70 12.46 -17.13 -1.44
N SER A 71 12.61 -18.27 -0.75
CA SER A 71 13.10 -18.31 0.64
C SER A 71 14.55 -17.83 0.76
N ALA A 72 15.41 -18.20 -0.20
CA ALA A 72 16.79 -17.74 -0.24
C ALA A 72 16.86 -16.22 -0.50
N PHE A 73 16.06 -15.72 -1.45
CA PHE A 73 15.98 -14.29 -1.76
C PHE A 73 15.49 -13.47 -0.55
N THR A 74 14.36 -13.86 0.04
CA THR A 74 13.77 -13.21 1.22
C THR A 74 14.65 -13.30 2.47
N GLY A 75 15.50 -14.34 2.57
CA GLY A 75 16.47 -14.50 3.65
C GLY A 75 17.64 -13.52 3.59
N THR A 76 17.84 -12.83 2.45
CA THR A 76 18.86 -11.80 2.34
C THR A 76 18.36 -10.44 2.84
N PRO A 77 19.22 -9.56 3.39
CA PRO A 77 18.82 -8.22 3.79
C PRO A 77 18.21 -7.41 2.66
N TYR A 78 18.76 -7.52 1.43
CA TYR A 78 18.24 -6.77 0.29
C TYR A 78 16.90 -7.31 -0.17
N GLY A 79 16.73 -8.64 -0.27
CA GLY A 79 15.48 -9.24 -0.74
C GLY A 79 14.32 -8.99 0.25
N ALA A 80 14.60 -9.06 1.55
CA ALA A 80 13.66 -8.64 2.59
C ALA A 80 13.26 -7.17 2.43
N ALA A 81 14.22 -6.26 2.22
CA ALA A 81 13.95 -4.84 2.04
C ALA A 81 13.18 -4.54 0.74
N THR A 82 13.48 -5.25 -0.36
CA THR A 82 12.76 -5.13 -1.63
C THR A 82 11.30 -5.56 -1.45
N ILE A 83 11.04 -6.70 -0.83
CA ILE A 83 9.68 -7.18 -0.61
C ILE A 83 8.92 -6.27 0.35
N TRP A 84 9.58 -5.79 1.41
CA TRP A 84 8.99 -4.80 2.31
C TRP A 84 8.55 -3.53 1.58
N ALA A 85 9.40 -2.97 0.72
CA ALA A 85 9.04 -1.80 -0.09
C ALA A 85 7.91 -2.07 -1.07
N HIS A 86 7.89 -3.26 -1.67
CA HIS A 86 6.79 -3.69 -2.53
C HIS A 86 5.46 -3.77 -1.76
N LEU A 87 5.47 -4.38 -0.56
CA LEU A 87 4.28 -4.51 0.29
C LEU A 87 3.73 -3.14 0.71
N ILE A 88 4.57 -2.25 1.24
CA ILE A 88 4.12 -0.91 1.68
C ILE A 88 3.53 -0.10 0.52
N ALA A 89 4.12 -0.19 -0.66
CA ALA A 89 3.58 0.47 -1.85
C ALA A 89 2.24 -0.11 -2.28
N PHE A 90 2.10 -1.44 -2.25
CA PHE A 90 0.86 -2.13 -2.60
C PHE A 90 -0.26 -1.83 -1.60
N ASP A 91 0.06 -1.81 -0.30
CA ASP A 91 -0.87 -1.44 0.77
C ASP A 91 -1.37 0.00 0.57
N LEU A 92 -0.47 0.93 0.25
CA LEU A 92 -0.85 2.31 -0.04
C LEU A 92 -1.71 2.41 -1.31
N PHE A 93 -1.44 1.60 -2.33
CA PHE A 93 -2.26 1.54 -3.54
C PHE A 93 -3.69 1.08 -3.22
N ILE A 94 -3.84 0.01 -2.43
CA ILE A 94 -5.16 -0.48 -1.97
C ILE A 94 -5.85 0.59 -1.12
N ALA A 95 -5.15 1.20 -0.17
CA ALA A 95 -5.66 2.25 0.70
C ALA A 95 -6.17 3.46 -0.08
N ARG A 96 -5.40 3.91 -1.07
CA ARG A 96 -5.81 4.98 -1.99
C ARG A 96 -7.10 4.62 -2.72
N TRP A 97 -7.20 3.40 -3.26
CA TRP A 97 -8.41 2.95 -3.93
C TRP A 97 -9.60 2.95 -2.97
N MET A 98 -9.48 2.35 -1.78
CA MET A 98 -10.53 2.35 -0.76
C MET A 98 -10.94 3.76 -0.35
N TYR A 99 -9.97 4.67 -0.18
CA TYR A 99 -10.25 6.07 0.12
C TYR A 99 -11.12 6.70 -0.97
N LEU A 100 -10.71 6.64 -2.25
CA LEU A 100 -11.46 7.24 -3.37
C LEU A 100 -12.86 6.62 -3.49
N GLU A 101 -12.95 5.29 -3.42
CA GLU A 101 -14.20 4.53 -3.48
C GLU A 101 -15.15 4.94 -2.34
N SER A 102 -14.63 5.11 -1.13
CA SER A 102 -15.41 5.56 0.02
C SER A 102 -16.00 6.96 -0.21
N ARG A 103 -15.28 7.84 -0.92
CA ARG A 103 -15.75 9.19 -1.23
C ARG A 103 -16.82 9.19 -2.29
N GLU A 104 -16.71 8.33 -3.29
CA GLU A 104 -17.70 8.17 -4.35
C GLU A 104 -19.02 7.62 -3.80
N HIS A 105 -18.96 6.59 -2.96
CA HIS A 105 -20.13 5.98 -2.31
C HIS A 105 -20.59 6.69 -1.02
N ARG A 106 -20.02 7.85 -0.70
CA ARG A 106 -20.35 8.67 0.49
C ARG A 106 -20.32 7.85 1.80
N ILE A 107 -19.36 6.93 1.92
CA ILE A 107 -19.10 6.18 3.15
C ILE A 107 -18.49 7.15 4.18
N HIS A 108 -18.98 7.08 5.42
CA HIS A 108 -18.58 8.03 6.45
C HIS A 108 -17.09 7.85 6.83
N PRO A 109 -16.29 8.93 6.97
CA PRO A 109 -14.87 8.83 7.31
C PRO A 109 -14.58 8.12 8.64
N LEU A 110 -15.49 8.16 9.60
CA LEU A 110 -15.33 7.42 10.87
C LEU A 110 -15.37 5.90 10.69
N VAL A 111 -15.90 5.39 9.57
CA VAL A 111 -15.85 3.97 9.21
C VAL A 111 -14.61 3.69 8.36
N THR A 112 -14.36 4.52 7.35
CA THR A 112 -13.21 4.34 6.45
C THR A 112 -11.87 4.51 7.17
N GLY A 113 -11.76 5.46 8.11
CA GLY A 113 -10.52 5.76 8.84
C GLY A 113 -9.96 4.56 9.63
N PRO A 114 -10.74 3.90 10.50
CA PRO A 114 -10.32 2.67 11.17
C PRO A 114 -9.97 1.53 10.20
N ILE A 115 -10.69 1.38 9.09
CA ILE A 115 -10.38 0.37 8.07
C ILE A 115 -9.04 0.67 7.39
N LEU A 116 -8.77 1.93 7.07
CA LEU A 116 -7.47 2.36 6.55
C LEU A 116 -6.37 2.11 7.57
N ALA A 117 -6.58 2.43 8.85
CA ALA A 117 -5.62 2.14 9.91
C ALA A 117 -5.34 0.63 10.04
N LEU A 118 -6.37 -0.21 9.94
CA LEU A 118 -6.22 -1.67 9.90
C LEU A 118 -5.40 -2.11 8.67
N THR A 119 -5.61 -1.45 7.53
CA THR A 119 -4.92 -1.77 6.27
C THR A 119 -3.42 -1.50 6.34
N ILE A 120 -2.96 -0.56 7.18
CA ILE A 120 -1.53 -0.29 7.40
C ILE A 120 -0.79 -1.54 7.89
N PHE A 121 -1.45 -2.37 8.71
CA PHE A 121 -0.84 -3.54 9.34
C PHE A 121 -1.30 -4.86 8.72
N LEU A 122 -2.57 -4.93 8.32
CA LEU A 122 -3.23 -6.13 7.81
C LEU A 122 -4.06 -5.77 6.57
N SER A 123 -3.39 -5.39 5.48
CA SER A 123 -4.07 -4.96 4.25
C SER A 123 -5.09 -5.96 3.68
N PRO A 124 -4.88 -7.30 3.72
CA PRO A 124 -5.90 -8.23 3.25
C PRO A 124 -7.18 -8.18 4.08
N ILE A 125 -7.06 -7.97 5.39
CA ILE A 125 -8.21 -7.89 6.29
C ILE A 125 -8.91 -6.54 6.13
N GLY A 126 -8.15 -5.45 6.03
CA GLY A 126 -8.67 -4.11 5.75
C GLY A 126 -9.47 -4.06 4.45
N LEU A 127 -8.95 -4.70 3.39
CA LEU A 127 -9.63 -4.82 2.10
C LEU A 127 -10.97 -5.55 2.23
N VAL A 128 -11.00 -6.72 2.88
CA VAL A 128 -12.24 -7.49 3.08
C VAL A 128 -13.25 -6.68 3.90
N ALA A 129 -12.81 -6.04 4.98
CA ALA A 129 -13.66 -5.19 5.81
C ALA A 129 -14.27 -4.03 4.99
N PHE A 130 -13.47 -3.38 4.14
CA PHE A 130 -13.95 -2.32 3.26
C PHE A 130 -15.00 -2.82 2.26
N LEU A 131 -14.74 -3.96 1.61
CA LEU A 131 -15.67 -4.56 0.65
C LEU A 131 -17.02 -4.88 1.29
N LEU A 132 -17.03 -5.42 2.53
CA LEU A 132 -18.25 -5.68 3.27
C LEU A 132 -19.05 -4.39 3.53
N VAL A 133 -18.39 -3.34 4.02
CA VAL A 133 -19.03 -2.03 4.27
C VAL A 133 -19.59 -1.46 2.96
N ARG A 134 -18.83 -1.55 1.87
CA ARG A 134 -19.25 -1.09 0.54
C ARG A 134 -20.50 -1.84 0.06
N THR A 135 -20.54 -3.15 0.18
CA THR A 135 -21.70 -3.96 -0.24
C THR A 135 -22.96 -3.60 0.56
N VAL A 136 -22.84 -3.42 1.88
CA VAL A 136 -23.97 -2.99 2.71
C VAL A 136 -24.47 -1.60 2.29
N ARG A 137 -23.55 -0.66 2.01
CA ARG A 137 -23.92 0.70 1.63
C ARG A 137 -24.62 0.77 0.27
N ILE A 138 -24.14 0.04 -0.73
CA ILE A 138 -24.75 0.00 -2.07
C ILE A 138 -26.16 -0.59 -2.01
N ARG A 139 -26.38 -1.63 -1.19
CA ARG A 139 -27.73 -2.20 -1.01
C ARG A 139 -28.71 -1.18 -0.43
N SER A 140 -28.29 -0.42 0.59
CA SER A 140 -29.12 0.62 1.21
C SER A 140 -29.49 1.80 0.31
N SER A 141 -28.88 1.95 -0.86
CA SER A 141 -29.23 3.01 -1.83
C SER A 141 -30.21 2.58 -2.92
N HIS A 142 -30.51 1.29 -3.01
CA HIS A 142 -31.48 0.74 -3.97
C HIS A 142 -32.86 0.46 -3.35
N GLU A 143 -33.00 0.63 -2.03
CA GLU A 143 -34.25 0.62 -1.27
C GLU A 143 -34.73 2.07 -1.03
#